data_AF-A0A090YYU8-F1
#
_entry.id   AF-A0A090YYU8-F1
#
_cell.length_a   1.000
_cell.length_b   1.000
_cell.length_c   1.000
_cell.angle_alpha   90.00
_cell.angle_beta   90.00
_cell.angle_gamma   90.00
#
_symmetry.space_group_name_H-M   'P 1'
#
loop_
_entity.id
_entity.type
_entity.pdbx_description
1 polymer ?
#
loop_
_entity_poly.entity_id
_entity_poly.type
_entity_poly.pdbx_seq_one_letter_code
_entity_poly.pdbx_strand_id
1 'polypeptide(L)'
;MLKWIQDPEHRRKVQVELNKGESKHSLARALFFNRLGEIRDRSYEDQLHRASGLQLLISAIVTWNSIYISRAIETLRANGIHIPEENIQHISPLGWEHIALTGDYVWNLNQKVNFEKLRPLREIKIKVK
;
A
#
# COMPACT_ATOMS: atom_id res chain seq x y z
N MET A 1 -0.39 24.40 20.83
CA MET A 1 0.83 23.67 21.26
C MET A 1 0.66 22.99 22.63
N LEU A 2 0.03 23.62 23.65
CA LEU A 2 -0.16 23.02 24.98
C LEU A 2 -1.03 21.73 25.04
N LYS A 3 -2.06 21.60 24.20
CA LYS A 3 -2.95 20.40 24.21
C LYS A 3 -2.25 19.09 23.80
N TRP A 4 -1.14 19.17 23.07
CA TRP A 4 -0.40 18.00 22.59
C TRP A 4 0.42 17.33 23.71
N ILE A 5 0.97 18.10 24.65
CA ILE A 5 1.74 17.54 25.78
C ILE A 5 0.82 16.91 26.84
N GLN A 6 -0.37 17.49 27.03
CA GLN A 6 -1.28 17.13 28.13
C GLN A 6 -2.19 15.93 27.82
N ASP A 7 -2.42 15.59 26.54
CA ASP A 7 -3.40 14.55 26.17
C ASP A 7 -2.76 13.40 25.36
N PRO A 8 -2.63 12.19 25.95
CA PRO A 8 -2.17 10.98 25.28
C PRO A 8 -3.00 10.57 24.06
N GLU A 9 -4.33 10.78 24.08
CA GLU A 9 -5.23 10.40 22.99
C GLU A 9 -5.04 11.30 21.76
N HIS A 10 -4.83 12.60 21.98
CA HIS A 10 -4.48 13.53 20.90
C HIS A 10 -3.12 13.21 20.29
N ARG A 11 -2.11 12.83 21.10
CA ARG A 11 -0.80 12.39 20.57
C ARG A 11 -0.93 11.13 19.73
N ARG A 12 -1.68 10.14 20.21
CA ARG A 12 -1.91 8.88 19.49
C ARG A 12 -2.58 9.12 18.14
N LYS A 13 -3.62 9.97 18.07
CA LYS A 13 -4.27 10.34 16.81
C LYS A 13 -3.31 11.01 15.82
N VAL A 14 -2.55 12.01 16.28
CA VAL A 14 -1.57 12.71 15.44
C VAL A 14 -0.49 11.75 14.93
N GLN A 15 0.00 10.85 15.78
CA GLN A 15 1.03 9.88 15.40
C GLN A 15 0.49 8.86 14.39
N VAL A 16 -0.77 8.43 14.50
CA VAL A 16 -1.41 7.56 13.49
C VAL A 16 -1.49 8.27 12.14
N GLU A 17 -1.90 9.54 12.10
CA GLU A 17 -1.94 10.32 10.85
C GLU A 17 -0.55 10.56 10.27
N LEU A 18 0.46 10.84 11.11
CA LEU A 18 1.85 10.96 10.69
C LEU A 18 2.38 9.65 10.10
N ASN A 19 2.13 8.51 10.75
CA ASN A 19 2.55 7.20 10.26
C ASN A 19 1.94 6.87 8.88
N LYS A 20 0.67 7.26 8.64
CA LYS A 20 0.04 7.14 7.32
C LYS A 20 0.76 8.00 6.28
N GLY A 21 1.04 9.27 6.63
CA GLY A 21 1.79 10.19 5.79
C GLY A 21 3.18 9.67 5.44
N GLU A 22 3.95 9.24 6.43
CA GLU A 22 5.29 8.67 6.27
C GLU A 22 5.30 7.39 5.44
N SER A 23 4.31 6.51 5.63
CA SER A 23 4.14 5.30 4.82
C SER A 23 3.85 5.65 3.36
N LYS A 24 2.95 6.62 3.11
CA LYS A 24 2.67 7.13 1.76
C LYS A 24 3.91 7.75 1.12
N HIS A 25 4.65 8.57 1.87
CA HIS A 25 5.89 9.19 1.40
C HIS A 25 6.98 8.16 1.10
N SER A 26 7.07 7.09 1.90
CA SER A 26 8.02 6.00 1.67
C SER A 26 7.66 5.19 0.42
N LEU A 27 6.37 4.88 0.22
CA LEU A 27 5.88 4.29 -1.03
C LEU A 27 6.15 5.21 -2.24
N ALA A 28 5.87 6.51 -2.11
CA ALA A 28 6.11 7.48 -3.17
C ALA A 28 7.60 7.53 -3.58
N ARG A 29 8.51 7.52 -2.60
CA ARG A 29 9.96 7.46 -2.85
C ARG A 29 10.39 6.17 -3.53
N ALA A 30 9.82 5.03 -3.12
CA ALA A 30 10.12 3.74 -3.73
C ALA A 30 9.67 3.66 -5.19
N LEU A 31 8.52 4.25 -5.52
CA LEU A 31 8.01 4.34 -6.89
C LEU A 31 8.82 5.32 -7.75
N PHE A 32 9.29 6.43 -7.18
CA PHE A 32 10.17 7.41 -7.83
C PHE A 32 11.66 7.00 -7.80
N PHE A 33 11.94 5.72 -8.06
CA PHE A 33 13.30 5.16 -8.04
C PHE A 33 14.25 5.88 -9.01
N ASN A 34 13.73 6.34 -10.16
CA ASN A 34 14.54 7.13 -11.10
C ASN A 34 14.62 8.60 -10.62
N ARG A 35 15.81 8.98 -10.11
CA ARG A 35 16.18 10.31 -9.56
C ARG A 35 15.77 10.61 -8.11
N LEU A 36 15.71 9.60 -7.23
CA LEU A 36 15.58 9.82 -5.77
C LEU A 36 14.34 10.63 -5.32
N GLY A 37 13.27 10.70 -6.13
CA GLY A 37 12.11 11.53 -5.82
C GLY A 37 12.25 13.03 -6.14
N GLU A 38 13.32 13.46 -6.81
CA GLU A 38 13.45 14.85 -7.26
C GLU A 38 12.76 15.09 -8.61
N ILE A 39 11.67 15.86 -8.60
CA ILE A 39 11.07 16.37 -9.82
C ILE A 39 11.90 17.56 -10.32
N ARG A 40 12.90 17.28 -11.16
CA ARG A 40 13.67 18.30 -11.90
C ARG A 40 13.15 18.49 -13.33
N ASP A 41 11.85 18.69 -13.51
CA ASP A 41 11.35 19.18 -14.80
C ASP A 41 11.43 20.69 -14.87
N ARG A 42 11.74 21.18 -16.08
CA ARG A 42 11.86 22.61 -16.36
C ARG A 42 10.51 23.33 -16.39
N SER A 43 9.41 22.63 -16.70
CA SER A 43 8.07 23.22 -16.80
C SER A 43 7.14 22.72 -15.69
N TYR A 44 6.22 23.58 -15.23
CA TYR A 44 5.22 23.22 -14.22
C TYR A 44 4.27 22.09 -14.68
N GLU A 45 3.94 22.06 -15.97
CA GLU A 45 3.05 21.04 -16.54
C GLU A 45 3.67 19.64 -16.46
N ASP A 46 4.97 19.50 -16.76
CA ASP A 46 5.68 18.23 -16.64
C ASP A 46 5.71 17.73 -15.19
N GLN A 47 5.90 18.64 -14.23
CA GLN A 47 5.84 18.31 -12.80
C GLN A 47 4.45 17.83 -12.39
N LEU A 48 3.41 18.49 -12.89
CA LEU A 48 2.01 18.12 -12.62
C LEU A 48 1.66 16.76 -13.22
N HIS A 49 2.09 16.48 -14.45
CA HIS A 49 1.88 15.18 -15.09
C HIS A 49 2.59 14.05 -14.33
N ARG A 50 3.84 14.28 -13.88
CA ARG A 50 4.56 13.29 -13.06
C ARG A 50 3.93 13.08 -11.69
N ALA A 51 3.53 14.15 -11.00
CA ALA A 51 2.85 14.05 -9.71
C ALA A 51 1.50 13.31 -9.84
N SER A 52 0.75 13.60 -10.89
CA SER A 52 -0.53 12.93 -11.19
C SER A 52 -0.33 11.44 -11.48
N GLY A 53 0.69 11.09 -12.28
CA GLY A 53 1.06 9.71 -12.58
C GLY A 53 1.47 8.94 -11.33
N LEU A 54 2.28 9.54 -10.45
CA LEU A 54 2.62 8.94 -9.17
C LEU A 54 1.38 8.70 -8.32
N GLN A 55 0.52 9.71 -8.18
CA GLN A 55 -0.68 9.60 -7.35
C GLN A 55 -1.61 8.49 -7.87
N LEU A 56 -1.70 8.31 -9.20
CA LEU A 56 -2.42 7.22 -9.82
C LEU A 56 -1.82 5.85 -9.43
N LEU A 57 -0.50 5.69 -9.52
CA LEU A 57 0.19 4.44 -9.14
C LEU A 57 0.02 4.11 -7.66
N ILE A 58 0.16 5.11 -6.78
CA ILE A 58 -0.07 4.95 -5.34
C ILE A 58 -1.51 4.47 -5.09
N SER A 59 -2.49 5.14 -5.69
CA SER A 59 -3.89 4.75 -5.54
C SER A 59 -4.16 3.34 -6.05
N ALA A 60 -3.56 2.94 -7.18
CA ALA A 60 -3.67 1.59 -7.72
C ALA A 60 -3.09 0.53 -6.75
N ILE A 61 -1.90 0.77 -6.18
CA ILE A 61 -1.26 -0.13 -5.21
C ILE A 61 -2.10 -0.25 -3.94
N VAL A 62 -2.56 0.87 -3.38
CA VAL A 62 -3.39 0.87 -2.17
C VAL A 62 -4.70 0.11 -2.39
N THR A 63 -5.33 0.32 -3.55
CA THR A 63 -6.58 -0.36 -3.92
C THR A 63 -6.34 -1.86 -4.06
N TRP A 64 -5.27 -2.26 -4.75
CA TRP A 64 -4.87 -3.65 -4.88
C TRP A 64 -4.63 -4.29 -3.51
N ASN A 65 -3.80 -3.67 -2.67
CA ASN A 65 -3.50 -4.18 -1.34
C ASN A 65 -4.76 -4.32 -0.48
N SER A 66 -5.66 -3.34 -0.50
CA SER A 66 -6.93 -3.40 0.23
C SER A 66 -7.78 -4.62 -0.16
N ILE A 67 -7.94 -4.86 -1.46
CA ILE A 67 -8.71 -6.01 -1.97
C ILE A 67 -8.07 -7.34 -1.54
N TYR A 68 -6.74 -7.46 -1.64
CA TYR A 68 -6.04 -8.70 -1.28
C TYR A 68 -5.97 -8.95 0.21
N ILE A 69 -5.86 -7.89 1.04
CA ILE A 69 -5.92 -8.01 2.50
C ILE A 69 -7.30 -8.54 2.91
N SER A 70 -8.39 -7.97 2.38
CA SER A 70 -9.75 -8.46 2.65
C SER A 70 -9.90 -9.94 2.27
N ARG A 71 -9.45 -10.32 1.07
CA ARG A 71 -9.49 -11.71 0.61
C ARG A 71 -8.64 -12.65 1.47
N ALA A 72 -7.48 -12.19 1.93
CA ALA A 72 -6.62 -12.97 2.81
C ALA A 72 -7.29 -13.20 4.17
N ILE A 73 -7.93 -12.17 4.75
CA ILE A 73 -8.68 -12.28 6.00
C ILE A 73 -9.85 -13.27 5.84
N GLU A 74 -10.63 -13.18 4.77
CA GLU A 74 -11.72 -14.12 4.48
C GLU A 74 -11.22 -15.57 4.37
N THR A 75 -10.11 -15.77 3.67
CA THR A 75 -9.51 -17.11 3.50
C THR A 75 -9.01 -17.66 4.83
N LEU A 76 -8.38 -16.83 5.66
CA LEU A 76 -7.91 -17.24 7.00
C LEU A 76 -9.08 -17.58 7.92
N ARG A 77 -10.16 -16.78 7.90
CA ARG A 77 -11.40 -17.06 8.64
C ARG A 77 -12.04 -18.38 8.18
N ALA A 78 -12.10 -18.63 6.87
CA ALA A 78 -12.61 -19.88 6.30
C ALA A 78 -11.78 -21.11 6.71
N ASN A 79 -10.47 -20.94 6.92
CA ASN A 79 -9.57 -21.98 7.43
C ASN A 79 -9.62 -22.14 8.97
N GLY A 80 -10.55 -21.49 9.66
CA GLY A 80 -10.74 -21.61 11.10
C GLY A 80 -9.79 -20.76 11.95
N ILE A 81 -9.00 -19.86 11.35
CA ILE A 81 -8.12 -18.94 12.08
C ILE A 81 -8.95 -17.75 12.55
N HIS A 82 -9.10 -17.61 13.87
CA HIS A 82 -9.76 -16.45 14.46
C HIS A 82 -8.84 -15.23 14.43
N ILE A 83 -9.27 -14.16 13.75
CA ILE A 83 -8.56 -12.87 13.68
C ILE A 83 -9.43 -11.84 14.41
N PRO A 84 -8.98 -11.30 15.55
CA PRO A 84 -9.68 -10.23 16.26
C PRO A 84 -9.87 -9.00 15.36
N GLU A 85 -11.05 -8.40 15.37
CA GLU A 85 -11.36 -7.21 14.55
C GLU A 85 -10.48 -6.02 14.94
N GLU A 86 -10.08 -5.93 16.22
CA GLU A 86 -9.13 -4.95 16.73
C GLU A 86 -7.77 -5.02 16.03
N ASN A 87 -7.36 -6.18 15.52
CA ASN A 87 -6.08 -6.31 14.81
C ASN A 87 -6.22 -5.80 13.36
N ILE A 88 -7.40 -5.91 12.76
CA ILE A 88 -7.67 -5.51 11.38
C ILE A 88 -7.56 -3.99 11.23
N GLN A 89 -8.01 -3.22 12.23
CA GLN A 89 -7.91 -1.76 12.24
C GLN A 89 -6.47 -1.23 12.20
N HIS A 90 -5.49 -2.09 12.51
CA HIS A 90 -4.07 -1.76 12.54
C HIS A 90 -3.34 -2.16 11.25
N ILE A 91 -4.01 -2.84 10.31
CA ILE A 91 -3.42 -3.23 9.02
C ILE A 91 -3.37 -2.02 8.10
N SER A 92 -2.20 -1.73 7.55
CA SER A 92 -2.00 -0.66 6.57
C SER A 92 -1.95 -1.22 5.15
N PRO A 93 -2.77 -0.72 4.20
CA PRO A 93 -2.70 -1.11 2.79
C PRO A 93 -1.52 -0.44 2.06
N LEU A 94 -0.68 0.33 2.75
CA LEU A 94 0.45 1.06 2.15
C LEU A 94 1.74 0.23 2.03
N GLY A 95 1.77 -1.00 2.59
CA GLY A 95 2.92 -1.89 2.45
C GLY A 95 3.20 -2.25 0.99
N TRP A 96 4.46 -2.24 0.58
CA TRP A 96 4.83 -2.44 -0.83
C TRP A 96 6.03 -3.37 -1.04
N GLU A 97 6.62 -3.90 0.03
CA GLU A 97 7.76 -4.82 -0.03
C GLU A 97 7.44 -6.12 -0.80
N HIS A 98 6.16 -6.51 -0.88
CA HIS A 98 5.70 -7.67 -1.66
C HIS A 98 5.50 -7.39 -3.15
N ILE A 99 5.64 -6.14 -3.59
CA ILE A 99 5.45 -5.71 -4.98
C ILE A 99 6.82 -5.46 -5.61
N ALA A 100 7.08 -6.11 -6.74
CA ALA A 100 8.26 -5.81 -7.55
C ALA A 100 8.05 -4.45 -8.24
N LEU A 101 8.70 -3.41 -7.72
CA LEU A 101 8.67 -2.05 -8.28
C LEU A 101 9.72 -1.82 -9.38
N THR A 102 10.74 -2.68 -9.44
CA THR A 102 11.82 -2.65 -10.42
C THR A 102 12.05 -4.04 -11.00
N GLY A 103 12.50 -4.11 -12.25
CA GLY A 103 12.77 -5.35 -12.97
C GLY A 103 12.20 -5.34 -14.39
N ASP A 104 12.42 -6.44 -15.10
CA ASP A 104 11.90 -6.62 -16.45
C ASP A 104 10.44 -7.09 -16.40
N TYR A 105 9.53 -6.26 -16.92
CA TYR A 105 8.12 -6.59 -17.02
C TYR A 105 7.82 -7.16 -18.41
N VAL A 106 7.66 -8.48 -18.49
CA VAL A 106 7.23 -9.15 -19.71
C VAL A 106 5.70 -9.21 -19.74
N TRP A 107 5.09 -8.40 -20.59
CA TRP A 107 3.65 -8.36 -20.78
C TRP A 107 3.25 -9.28 -21.93
N ASN A 108 2.46 -10.32 -21.65
CA ASN A 108 1.85 -11.12 -22.70
C ASN A 108 0.55 -10.44 -23.15
N LEU A 109 0.63 -9.68 -24.25
CA LEU A 109 -0.52 -8.95 -24.80
C LEU A 109 -1.64 -9.86 -25.33
N ASN A 110 -1.35 -11.16 -25.54
CA ASN A 110 -2.35 -12.16 -25.96
C ASN A 110 -3.04 -12.84 -24.78
N GLN A 111 -2.57 -12.62 -23.55
CA GLN A 111 -3.21 -13.16 -22.36
C GLN A 111 -4.46 -12.33 -22.07
N LYS A 112 -5.65 -12.96 -22.18
CA LYS A 112 -6.90 -12.35 -21.71
C LYS A 112 -6.78 -12.14 -20.20
N VAL A 113 -6.48 -10.91 -19.79
CA VAL A 113 -6.49 -10.50 -18.39
C VAL A 113 -7.95 -10.52 -17.94
N ASN A 114 -8.30 -11.47 -17.08
CA ASN A 114 -9.64 -11.51 -16.50
C ASN A 114 -9.65 -10.60 -15.27
N PHE A 115 -10.21 -9.40 -15.41
CA PHE A 115 -10.36 -8.44 -14.31
C PHE A 115 -11.35 -8.90 -13.23
N GLU A 116 -12.21 -9.88 -13.51
CA GLU A 116 -13.14 -10.45 -12.53
C GLU A 116 -12.49 -11.49 -11.62
N LYS A 117 -11.35 -12.06 -12.04
CA LYS A 117 -10.64 -13.10 -11.27
C LYS A 117 -9.36 -12.56 -10.66
N LEU A 118 -9.38 -12.37 -9.35
CA LEU A 118 -8.19 -12.07 -8.57
C LEU A 118 -7.17 -13.21 -8.67
N ARG A 119 -5.89 -12.86 -8.64
CA ARG A 119 -4.78 -13.82 -8.57
C ARG A 119 -4.95 -14.69 -7.32
N PRO A 120 -4.65 -16.01 -7.40
CA PRO A 120 -4.68 -16.86 -6.21
C PRO A 120 -3.70 -16.34 -5.14
N LEU A 121 -4.09 -16.47 -3.88
CA LEU A 121 -3.23 -16.19 -2.74
C LEU A 121 -2.07 -17.20 -2.72
N ARG A 122 -0.90 -16.76 -2.24
CA ARG A 122 0.24 -17.67 -2.03
C ARG A 122 -0.07 -18.57 -0.83
N GLU A 123 0.20 -19.86 -0.97
CA GLU A 123 0.06 -20.80 0.14
C GLU A 123 1.17 -20.55 1.18
N ILE A 124 0.77 -20.17 2.39
CA ILE A 124 1.68 -20.03 3.52
C ILE A 124 1.37 -21.21 4.45
N LYS A 125 2.36 -22.07 4.70
CA LYS A 125 2.25 -23.12 5.72
C LYS A 125 2.32 -22.45 7.10
N ILE A 126 1.18 -22.04 7.63
CA ILE A 126 1.09 -21.50 8.99
C ILE A 126 1.23 -22.68 9.94
N LYS A 127 2.38 -22.81 10.60
CA LYS A 127 2.55 -23.74 11.73
C LYS A 127 1.73 -23.18 12.90
N VAL A 128 0.54 -23.74 13.12
CA VAL A 128 -0.21 -23.52 14.36
C VAL A 128 0.61 -24.17 15.48
N LYS A 129 1.00 -23.37 16.46
CA LYS A 129 1.79 -23.80 17.63
C LYS A 129 0.86 -24.25 18.74
#